data_AF-Q6MRB9-F1
#
_entry.id   AF-Q6MRB9-F1
#
_cell.length_a   1.000
_cell.length_b   1.000
_cell.length_c   1.000
_cell.angle_alpha   90.00
_cell.angle_beta   90.00
_cell.angle_gamma   90.00
#
_symmetry.space_group_name_H-M   'P 1'
#
loop_
_entity.id
_entity.type
_entity.pdbx_description
1 polymer ?
#
loop_
_entity_poly.entity_id
_entity_poly.type
_entity_poly.pdbx_seq_one_letter_code
_entity_poly.pdbx_strand_id
1 'polypeptide(L)'
;MLKLVIFITALCSLAHAQHIGFEKGNSLTVTPIQGQVRVLCGGFNGNGTALYSCRDIVMKPAAYDHFVGPRDARVTKVELTAFHQDGSNRSKTEDYQGARGASADAFNLWISTLFQKPLLEVGTNNVNYRLVSGSTVYAEGSFQAVVTKTAMRECPMATYQSTDVNDCNSQYSICQRYFKEFNNCQ
;
A
#
# COMPACT_ATOMS: atom_id res chain seq x y z
N MET A 1 -26.78 40.40 50.51
CA MET A 1 -25.56 39.56 50.37
C MET A 1 -25.68 38.76 49.08
N LEU A 2 -25.05 39.25 48.01
CA LEU A 2 -25.13 38.67 46.67
C LEU A 2 -23.96 37.69 46.49
N LYS A 3 -24.24 36.38 46.45
CA LYS A 3 -23.22 35.35 46.24
C LYS A 3 -22.83 35.32 44.76
N LEU A 4 -21.61 35.77 44.48
CA LEU A 4 -20.99 35.68 43.15
C LEU A 4 -20.58 34.21 42.90
N VAL A 5 -21.31 33.52 42.03
CA VAL A 5 -20.96 32.16 41.59
C VAL A 5 -20.02 32.29 40.39
N ILE A 6 -18.73 32.01 40.62
CA ILE A 6 -17.72 31.98 39.56
C ILE A 6 -17.84 30.63 38.85
N PHE A 7 -18.37 30.64 37.61
CA PHE A 7 -18.43 29.48 36.73
C PHE A 7 -17.08 29.35 36.00
N ILE A 8 -16.23 28.42 36.44
CA ILE A 8 -14.96 28.08 35.76
C ILE A 8 -15.30 27.19 34.57
N THR A 9 -15.41 27.77 33.38
CA THR A 9 -15.47 27.01 32.13
C THR A 9 -14.07 26.49 31.79
N ALA A 10 -13.81 25.24 32.14
CA ALA A 10 -12.61 24.52 31.71
C ALA A 10 -12.65 24.34 30.18
N LEU A 11 -11.88 25.15 29.45
CA LEU A 11 -11.59 24.94 28.03
C LEU A 11 -10.79 23.63 27.92
N CYS A 12 -11.48 22.55 27.57
CA CYS A 12 -10.86 21.29 27.21
C CYS A 12 -10.28 21.45 25.79
N SER A 13 -9.00 21.83 25.69
CA SER A 13 -8.27 21.87 24.43
C SER A 13 -8.20 20.45 23.83
N LEU A 14 -9.00 20.21 22.80
CA LEU A 14 -8.93 19.02 21.95
C LEU A 14 -7.60 19.02 21.20
N ALA A 15 -6.56 18.47 21.83
CA ALA A 15 -5.34 18.11 21.14
C ALA A 15 -5.70 17.07 20.08
N HIS A 16 -5.80 17.49 18.82
CA HIS A 16 -5.94 16.58 17.70
C HIS A 16 -4.63 15.81 17.61
N ALA A 17 -4.62 14.59 18.13
CA ALA A 17 -3.52 13.66 17.90
C ALA A 17 -3.39 13.47 16.39
N GLN A 18 -2.38 14.09 15.77
CA GLN A 18 -2.09 13.85 14.37
C GLN A 18 -1.72 12.38 14.23
N HIS A 19 -2.50 11.65 13.43
CA HIS A 19 -2.18 10.29 13.05
C HIS A 19 -0.84 10.28 12.32
N ILE A 20 0.13 9.51 12.83
CA ILE A 20 1.42 9.28 12.18
C ILE A 20 1.41 7.87 11.59
N GLY A 21 1.74 7.77 10.30
CA GLY A 21 1.85 6.51 9.60
C GLY A 21 1.33 6.61 8.18
N PHE A 22 0.72 5.54 7.68
CA PHE A 22 0.15 5.51 6.35
C PHE A 22 -1.26 6.11 6.32
N GLU A 23 -1.60 6.89 5.29
CA GLU A 23 -2.87 7.62 5.16
C GLU A 23 -4.10 6.73 5.34
N LYS A 24 -4.06 5.50 4.80
CA LYS A 24 -5.16 4.52 4.89
C LYS A 24 -5.06 3.61 6.10
N GLY A 25 -4.09 3.86 6.99
CA GLY A 25 -3.91 3.16 8.25
C GLY A 25 -2.74 2.19 8.26
N ASN A 26 -2.31 1.85 9.47
CA ASN A 26 -1.12 1.04 9.72
C ASN A 26 -1.41 -0.47 9.86
N SER A 27 -2.67 -0.88 9.72
CA SER A 27 -3.08 -2.30 9.73
C SER A 27 -3.42 -2.73 8.31
N LEU A 28 -2.57 -3.56 7.74
CA LEU A 28 -2.66 -3.98 6.36
C LEU A 28 -2.90 -5.49 6.30
N THR A 29 -3.56 -5.92 5.24
CA THR A 29 -3.84 -7.33 4.99
C THR A 29 -3.35 -7.72 3.62
N VAL A 30 -2.60 -8.81 3.55
CA VAL A 30 -2.17 -9.40 2.29
C VAL A 30 -2.89 -10.71 2.06
N THR A 31 -3.54 -10.84 0.91
CA THR A 31 -4.30 -12.03 0.55
C THR A 31 -3.73 -12.62 -0.74
N PRO A 32 -3.16 -13.84 -0.68
CA PRO A 32 -2.87 -14.60 -1.88
C PRO A 32 -4.18 -14.85 -2.64
N ILE A 33 -4.15 -14.67 -3.96
CA ILE A 33 -5.28 -14.96 -4.84
C ILE A 33 -4.82 -15.90 -5.96
N GLN A 34 -5.70 -16.81 -6.35
CA GLN A 34 -5.44 -17.72 -7.46
C GLN A 34 -6.67 -18.01 -8.28
N GLY A 35 -6.47 -18.54 -9.48
CA GLY A 35 -7.56 -19.04 -10.32
C GLY A 35 -7.05 -19.59 -11.64
N GLN A 36 -7.97 -20.09 -12.44
CA GLN A 36 -7.68 -20.66 -13.76
C GLN A 36 -8.47 -19.92 -14.84
N VAL A 37 -7.80 -19.62 -15.94
CA VAL A 37 -8.42 -18.95 -17.09
C VAL A 37 -8.06 -19.68 -18.37
N ARG A 38 -9.09 -20.00 -19.14
CA ARG A 38 -8.97 -20.54 -20.49
C ARG A 38 -9.03 -19.39 -21.48
N VAL A 39 -8.12 -19.36 -22.44
CA VAL A 39 -8.11 -18.36 -23.52
C VAL A 39 -8.27 -19.09 -24.83
N LEU A 40 -9.25 -18.67 -25.60
CA LEU A 40 -9.48 -19.06 -26.99
C LEU A 40 -8.98 -17.91 -27.86
N CYS A 41 -7.93 -18.14 -28.64
CA CYS A 41 -7.39 -17.10 -29.51
C CYS A 41 -7.68 -17.47 -30.96
N GLY A 42 -8.11 -16.50 -31.76
CA GLY A 42 -8.36 -16.70 -33.18
C GLY A 42 -8.15 -15.40 -33.95
N GLY A 43 -7.25 -15.41 -34.93
CA GLY A 43 -6.97 -14.25 -35.76
C GLY A 43 -6.58 -14.64 -37.19
N PHE A 44 -6.19 -13.66 -38.00
CA PHE A 44 -5.77 -13.89 -39.40
C PHE A 44 -4.64 -14.92 -39.55
N ASN A 45 -3.84 -15.12 -38.50
CA ASN A 45 -2.68 -16.01 -38.48
C ASN A 45 -2.94 -17.38 -37.81
N GLY A 46 -4.21 -17.71 -37.51
CA GLY A 46 -4.60 -19.01 -36.98
C GLY A 46 -5.33 -18.96 -35.64
N ASN A 47 -5.59 -20.15 -35.09
CA ASN A 47 -6.32 -20.35 -33.84
C ASN A 47 -5.45 -21.01 -32.78
N GLY A 48 -5.73 -20.73 -31.52
CA GLY A 48 -5.02 -21.28 -30.37
C GLY A 48 -5.94 -21.44 -29.16
N THR A 49 -5.51 -22.27 -28.20
CA THR A 49 -6.11 -22.36 -26.89
C THR A 49 -5.03 -22.46 -25.84
N ALA A 50 -5.12 -21.64 -24.80
CA ALA A 50 -4.24 -21.69 -23.64
C ALA A 50 -5.08 -21.89 -22.36
N LEU A 51 -4.50 -22.57 -21.38
CA LEU A 51 -5.01 -22.63 -20.02
C LEU A 51 -3.94 -22.08 -19.10
N TYR A 52 -4.25 -20.99 -18.41
CA TYR A 52 -3.34 -20.34 -17.48
C TYR A 52 -3.78 -20.57 -16.04
N SER A 53 -2.79 -20.86 -15.20
CA SER A 53 -2.93 -20.83 -13.74
C SER A 53 -2.42 -19.47 -13.25
N CYS A 54 -3.34 -18.61 -12.84
CA CYS A 54 -3.05 -17.27 -12.37
C CYS A 54 -2.86 -17.26 -10.86
N ARG A 55 -1.83 -16.54 -10.38
CA ARG A 55 -1.55 -16.32 -8.97
C ARG A 55 -1.09 -14.88 -8.76
N ASP A 56 -1.56 -14.26 -7.70
CA ASP A 56 -1.11 -12.92 -7.28
C ASP A 56 -1.26 -12.76 -5.77
N ILE A 57 -0.79 -11.65 -5.21
CA ILE A 57 -0.99 -11.27 -3.81
C ILE A 57 -1.48 -9.83 -3.77
N VAL A 58 -2.65 -9.62 -3.17
CA VAL A 58 -3.24 -8.29 -3.05
C VAL A 58 -3.13 -7.76 -1.64
N MET A 59 -2.74 -6.50 -1.52
CA MET A 59 -2.69 -5.79 -0.24
C MET A 59 -3.91 -4.87 -0.10
N LYS A 60 -4.57 -4.93 1.05
CA LYS A 60 -5.58 -3.97 1.52
C LYS A 60 -5.01 -3.15 2.68
N PRO A 61 -5.36 -1.85 2.80
CA PRO A 61 -6.24 -1.10 1.91
C PRO A 61 -5.60 -0.71 0.56
N ALA A 62 -4.27 -0.63 0.49
CA ALA A 62 -3.56 -0.37 -0.76
C ALA A 62 -2.11 -0.86 -0.70
N ALA A 63 -1.54 -1.23 -1.86
CA ALA A 63 -0.13 -1.57 -2.00
C ALA A 63 0.81 -0.35 -2.11
N TYR A 64 0.24 0.83 -2.32
CA TYR A 64 0.91 2.13 -2.28
C TYR A 64 0.12 3.08 -1.39
N ASP A 65 0.81 3.84 -0.55
CA ASP A 65 0.15 4.81 0.32
C ASP A 65 1.02 6.00 0.69
N HIS A 66 0.39 7.12 1.01
CA HIS A 66 1.11 8.31 1.48
C HIS A 66 1.49 8.15 2.94
N PHE A 67 2.67 8.67 3.30
CA PHE A 67 2.99 8.90 4.70
C PHE A 67 2.28 10.18 5.17
N VAL A 68 1.69 10.15 6.36
CA VAL A 68 1.09 11.30 7.04
C VAL A 68 1.81 11.50 8.37
N GLY A 69 2.15 12.75 8.68
CA GLY A 69 2.92 13.10 9.86
C GLY A 69 2.77 14.56 10.29
N PRO A 70 3.70 15.07 11.12
CA PRO A 70 3.68 16.45 11.60
C PRO A 70 3.68 17.48 10.47
N ARG A 71 2.93 18.57 10.64
CA ARG A 71 2.95 19.70 9.72
C ARG A 71 4.08 20.65 10.08
N ASP A 72 5.00 20.87 9.15
CA ASP A 72 6.06 21.86 9.26
C ASP A 72 6.48 22.31 7.86
N ALA A 73 6.16 23.56 7.49
CA ALA A 73 6.43 24.11 6.16
C ALA A 73 7.93 24.18 5.80
N ARG A 74 8.84 24.00 6.77
CA ARG A 74 10.29 23.97 6.53
C ARG A 74 10.76 22.62 6.01
N VAL A 75 10.01 21.56 6.26
CA VAL A 75 10.34 20.19 5.86
C VAL A 75 10.02 20.00 4.37
N THR A 76 10.95 19.40 3.64
CA THR A 76 10.82 19.14 2.20
C THR A 76 10.86 17.66 1.85
N LYS A 77 11.28 16.79 2.78
CA LYS A 77 11.48 15.37 2.52
C LYS A 77 11.15 14.52 3.75
N VAL A 78 10.64 13.32 3.49
CA VAL A 78 10.47 12.25 4.49
C VAL A 78 11.31 11.05 4.11
N GLU A 79 12.03 10.53 5.09
CA GLU A 79 12.76 9.26 5.01
C GLU A 79 12.05 8.25 5.91
N LEU A 80 11.74 7.08 5.36
CA LEU A 80 11.17 5.96 6.10
C LEU A 80 12.17 4.81 6.11
N THR A 81 12.39 4.22 7.28
CA THR A 81 13.13 2.96 7.43
C THR A 81 12.28 1.97 8.20
N ALA A 82 11.87 0.89 7.54
CA ALA A 82 11.15 -0.22 8.14
C ALA A 82 12.14 -1.28 8.64
N PHE A 83 11.97 -1.69 9.89
CA PHE A 83 12.68 -2.81 10.50
C PHE A 83 11.70 -3.98 10.65
N HIS A 84 12.04 -5.11 10.04
CA HIS A 84 11.16 -6.26 9.93
C HIS A 84 11.44 -7.30 11.02
N GLN A 85 10.48 -8.22 11.22
CA GLN A 85 10.62 -9.31 12.20
C GLN A 85 11.76 -10.28 11.89
N ASP A 86 12.14 -10.43 10.61
CA ASP A 86 13.25 -11.27 10.18
C ASP A 86 14.63 -10.61 10.39
N GLY A 87 14.66 -9.38 10.93
CA GLY A 87 15.87 -8.60 11.17
C GLY A 87 16.34 -7.80 9.97
N SER A 88 15.71 -7.96 8.80
CA SER A 88 16.01 -7.12 7.64
C SER A 88 15.42 -5.72 7.80
N ASN A 89 15.91 -4.79 6.99
CA ASN A 89 15.34 -3.45 6.91
C ASN A 89 15.24 -2.96 5.47
N ARG A 90 14.35 -1.99 5.25
CA ARG A 90 14.17 -1.30 3.97
C ARG A 90 14.01 0.18 4.21
N SER A 91 14.66 0.98 3.39
CA SER A 91 14.51 2.43 3.42
C SER A 91 13.93 2.96 2.12
N LYS A 92 13.07 3.96 2.23
CA LYS A 92 12.52 4.73 1.12
C LYS A 92 12.47 6.19 1.49
N THR A 93 12.48 7.04 0.48
CA THR A 93 12.50 8.48 0.64
C THR A 93 11.59 9.09 -0.40
N GLU A 94 10.76 10.03 0.02
CA GLU A 94 9.89 10.80 -0.86
C GLU A 94 9.92 12.27 -0.44
N ASP A 95 9.54 13.15 -1.36
CA ASP A 95 9.32 14.54 -1.03
C ASP A 95 8.17 14.67 -0.01
N TYR A 96 8.20 15.72 0.79
CA TYR A 96 7.22 15.97 1.85
C TYR A 96 6.59 17.35 1.69
N GLN A 97 5.27 17.36 1.62
CA GLN A 97 4.48 18.58 1.60
C GLN A 97 4.29 19.04 3.04
N GLY A 98 5.30 19.72 3.59
CA GLY A 98 5.35 20.15 4.99
C GLY A 98 4.10 20.86 5.50
N ALA A 99 3.50 21.73 4.68
CA ALA A 99 2.25 22.43 5.02
C ALA A 99 1.03 21.49 5.10
N ARG A 100 0.99 20.43 4.28
CA ARG A 100 -0.08 19.42 4.28
C ARG A 100 0.12 18.40 5.41
N GLY A 101 1.37 18.10 5.74
CA GLY A 101 1.75 17.05 6.68
C GLY A 101 1.69 15.66 6.05
N ALA A 102 2.07 15.54 4.78
CA ALA A 102 2.04 14.29 4.04
C ALA A 102 3.15 14.21 2.99
N SER A 103 3.56 13.00 2.61
CA SER A 103 4.45 12.80 1.47
C SER A 103 3.78 13.26 0.17
N ALA A 104 4.57 13.83 -0.74
CA ALA A 104 4.09 14.28 -2.04
C ALA A 104 3.62 13.08 -2.89
N ASP A 105 4.39 11.99 -2.85
CA ASP A 105 4.14 10.74 -3.54
C ASP A 105 3.87 9.59 -2.57
N ALA A 106 3.26 8.52 -3.10
CA ALA A 106 2.94 7.33 -2.35
C ALA A 106 4.13 6.36 -2.28
N PHE A 107 4.40 5.83 -1.09
CA PHE A 107 5.40 4.80 -0.89
C PHE A 107 4.92 3.45 -1.40
N ASN A 108 5.79 2.71 -2.08
CA ASN A 108 5.55 1.29 -2.39
C ASN A 108 5.61 0.44 -1.10
N LEU A 109 4.45 0.00 -0.62
CA LEU A 109 4.32 -0.79 0.59
C LEU A 109 4.48 -2.29 0.35
N TRP A 110 4.12 -2.81 -0.84
CA TRP A 110 4.01 -4.27 -1.08
C TRP A 110 4.44 -4.78 -2.46
N ILE A 111 4.48 -3.93 -3.48
CA ILE A 111 4.81 -4.38 -4.83
C ILE A 111 6.31 -4.71 -4.92
N SER A 112 6.62 -5.96 -5.24
CA SER A 112 8.00 -6.42 -5.46
C SER A 112 8.24 -6.59 -6.96
N THR A 113 9.26 -5.91 -7.48
CA THR A 113 9.74 -6.06 -8.85
C THR A 113 11.22 -6.46 -8.85
N LEU A 114 11.79 -6.67 -10.04
CA LEU A 114 13.22 -6.94 -10.17
C LEU A 114 14.08 -5.80 -9.62
N PHE A 115 13.61 -4.55 -9.75
CA PHE A 115 14.37 -3.35 -9.39
C PHE A 115 13.90 -2.66 -8.11
N GLN A 116 12.70 -3.00 -7.62
CA GLN A 116 12.12 -2.35 -6.45
C GLN A 116 11.64 -3.38 -5.44
N LYS A 117 12.12 -3.23 -4.20
CA LYS A 117 11.59 -3.97 -3.05
C LYS A 117 10.52 -3.14 -2.34
N PRO A 118 9.49 -3.80 -1.79
CA PRO A 118 8.48 -3.13 -0.98
C PRO A 118 9.08 -2.63 0.34
N LEU A 119 8.42 -1.65 0.94
CA LEU A 119 8.80 -1.13 2.26
C LEU A 119 8.47 -2.11 3.39
N LEU A 120 7.40 -2.88 3.26
CA LEU A 120 6.88 -3.72 4.33
C LEU A 120 7.00 -5.21 4.00
N GLU A 121 7.06 -6.02 5.04
CA GLU A 121 6.96 -7.48 4.99
C GLU A 121 5.82 -7.99 5.88
N VAL A 122 5.47 -9.29 5.73
CA VAL A 122 4.46 -9.93 6.59
C VAL A 122 4.92 -9.85 8.05
N GLY A 123 4.00 -9.49 8.95
CA GLY A 123 4.26 -9.34 10.38
C GLY A 123 4.33 -7.88 10.82
N THR A 124 4.98 -7.65 11.95
CA THR A 124 5.17 -6.31 12.52
C THR A 124 6.39 -5.63 11.88
N ASN A 125 6.17 -4.43 11.35
CA ASN A 125 7.21 -3.58 10.79
C ASN A 125 7.31 -2.34 11.68
N ASN A 126 8.46 -2.15 12.34
CA ASN A 126 8.74 -0.91 13.06
C ASN A 126 9.26 0.12 12.07
N VAL A 127 8.46 1.13 11.74
CA VAL A 127 8.82 2.14 10.75
C VAL A 127 9.30 3.39 11.45
N ASN A 128 10.57 3.71 11.28
CA ASN A 128 11.15 4.97 11.72
C ASN A 128 10.98 6.00 10.61
N TYR A 129 10.58 7.22 10.98
CA TYR A 129 10.50 8.33 10.05
C TYR A 129 11.45 9.46 10.46
N ARG A 130 12.01 10.16 9.46
CA ARG A 130 12.74 11.42 9.63
C ARG A 130 12.20 12.45 8.65
N LEU A 131 11.82 13.60 9.17
CA LEU A 131 11.39 14.76 8.41
C LEU A 131 12.55 15.74 8.29
N VAL A 132 13.02 15.96 7.06
CA VAL A 132 14.27 16.69 6.79
C VAL A 132 14.09 17.80 5.76
N SER A 133 14.98 18.79 5.83
CA SER A 133 15.25 19.74 4.74
C SER A 133 16.76 19.98 4.67
N GLY A 134 17.36 19.66 3.53
CA GLY A 134 18.82 19.56 3.42
C GLY A 134 19.38 18.54 4.42
N SER A 135 20.33 18.97 5.27
CA SER A 135 20.93 18.15 6.32
C SER A 135 20.23 18.28 7.69
N THR A 136 19.24 19.16 7.82
CA THR A 136 18.55 19.42 9.09
C THR A 136 17.37 18.48 9.28
N VAL A 137 17.32 17.81 10.43
CA VAL A 137 16.17 17.03 10.89
C VAL A 137 15.26 17.93 11.72
N TYR A 138 13.98 18.02 11.34
CA TYR A 138 12.98 18.83 12.04
C TYR A 138 12.09 17.99 12.96
N ALA A 139 11.84 16.73 12.58
CA ALA A 139 11.11 15.79 13.42
C ALA A 139 11.53 14.35 13.08
N GLU A 140 11.46 13.49 14.07
CA GLU A 140 11.67 12.05 13.91
C GLU A 140 10.84 11.28 14.93
N GLY A 141 10.61 10.01 14.63
CA GLY A 141 9.88 9.12 15.51
C GLY A 141 9.64 7.79 14.85
N SER A 142 8.69 7.02 15.38
CA SER A 142 8.34 5.72 14.84
C SER A 142 6.86 5.41 14.95
N PHE A 143 6.40 4.52 14.10
CA PHE A 143 5.07 3.90 14.17
C PHE A 143 5.17 2.42 13.77
N GLN A 144 4.21 1.62 14.22
CA GLN A 144 4.13 0.21 13.84
C GLN A 144 3.15 0.01 12.71
N ALA A 145 3.61 -0.63 11.62
CA ALA A 145 2.77 -1.12 10.55
C ALA A 145 2.68 -2.65 10.63
N VAL A 146 1.47 -3.18 10.76
CA VAL A 146 1.22 -4.62 10.92
C VAL A 146 0.61 -5.15 9.62
N VAL A 147 1.28 -6.12 9.01
CA VAL A 147 0.82 -6.79 7.80
C VAL A 147 0.37 -8.21 8.15
N THR A 148 -0.93 -8.45 8.11
CA THR A 148 -1.51 -9.78 8.35
C THR A 148 -1.69 -10.53 7.03
N LYS A 149 -1.20 -11.77 6.95
CA LYS A 149 -1.48 -12.65 5.81
C LYS A 149 -2.76 -13.44 6.06
N THR A 150 -3.71 -13.38 5.15
CA THR A 150 -4.94 -14.19 5.22
C THR A 150 -4.82 -15.48 4.42
N ALA A 151 -5.83 -16.35 4.57
CA ALA A 151 -6.03 -17.50 3.70
C ALA A 151 -6.10 -17.07 2.23
N MET A 152 -5.66 -17.99 1.35
CA MET A 152 -5.74 -17.82 -0.09
C MET A 152 -7.20 -17.74 -0.53
N ARG A 153 -7.50 -16.85 -1.49
CA ARG A 153 -8.81 -16.78 -2.15
C ARG A 153 -8.72 -17.31 -3.57
N GLU A 154 -9.78 -17.98 -3.99
CA GLU A 154 -9.88 -18.55 -5.33
C GLU A 154 -10.90 -17.76 -6.14
N CYS A 155 -10.51 -17.32 -7.32
CA CYS A 155 -11.40 -16.75 -8.30
C CYS A 155 -12.09 -17.88 -9.09
N PRO A 156 -13.34 -17.68 -9.55
CA PRO A 156 -14.02 -18.62 -10.44
C PRO A 156 -13.25 -18.84 -11.74
N MET A 157 -13.36 -20.03 -12.34
CA MET A 157 -12.79 -20.27 -13.66
C MET A 157 -13.43 -19.35 -14.70
N ALA A 158 -12.62 -18.78 -15.59
CA ALA A 158 -13.09 -17.92 -16.67
C ALA A 158 -12.65 -18.44 -18.05
N THR A 159 -13.39 -18.07 -19.09
CA THR A 159 -12.99 -18.27 -20.49
C THR A 159 -13.03 -16.95 -21.24
N TYR A 160 -11.93 -16.60 -21.90
CA TYR A 160 -11.84 -15.44 -22.78
C TYR A 160 -11.75 -15.85 -24.24
N GLN A 161 -12.40 -15.08 -25.10
CA GLN A 161 -12.15 -15.11 -26.54
C GLN A 161 -11.32 -13.88 -26.91
N SER A 162 -10.22 -14.11 -27.62
CA SER A 162 -9.36 -13.05 -28.15
C SER A 162 -9.25 -13.17 -29.66
N THR A 163 -9.26 -12.01 -30.33
CA THR A 163 -8.97 -11.91 -31.76
C THR A 163 -7.47 -11.82 -32.05
N ASP A 164 -6.63 -11.76 -31.00
CA ASP A 164 -5.17 -11.75 -31.10
C ASP A 164 -4.61 -13.12 -30.67
N VAL A 165 -3.87 -13.75 -31.58
CA VAL A 165 -3.21 -15.04 -31.32
C VAL A 165 -2.15 -14.94 -30.23
N ASN A 166 -1.56 -13.75 -30.01
CA ASN A 166 -0.52 -13.52 -29.02
C ASN A 166 -1.03 -13.59 -27.58
N ASP A 167 -2.34 -13.44 -27.35
CA ASP A 167 -2.93 -13.57 -26.01
C ASP A 167 -2.79 -15.00 -25.46
N CYS A 168 -2.69 -16.00 -26.35
CA CYS A 168 -2.40 -17.39 -25.97
C CYS A 168 -0.93 -17.62 -25.60
N ASN A 169 -0.08 -16.58 -25.72
CA ASN A 169 1.31 -16.59 -25.29
C ASN A 169 1.60 -15.56 -24.17
N SER A 170 0.58 -14.85 -23.66
CA SER A 170 0.75 -13.74 -22.72
C SER A 170 0.02 -13.98 -21.40
N GLN A 171 0.52 -14.94 -20.61
CA GLN A 171 -0.09 -15.30 -19.32
C GLN A 171 -0.25 -14.09 -18.39
N TYR A 172 0.77 -13.22 -18.28
CA TYR A 172 0.75 -12.09 -17.34
C TYR A 172 -0.40 -11.13 -17.61
N SER A 173 -0.57 -10.70 -18.86
CA SER A 173 -1.63 -9.74 -19.24
C SER A 173 -3.03 -10.32 -19.00
N ILE A 174 -3.22 -11.61 -19.32
CA ILE A 174 -4.46 -12.33 -19.10
C ILE A 174 -4.77 -12.47 -17.61
N CYS A 175 -3.78 -12.82 -16.79
CA CYS A 175 -3.97 -12.95 -15.35
C CYS A 175 -4.29 -11.61 -14.67
N GLN A 176 -3.67 -10.50 -15.09
CA GLN A 176 -3.99 -9.17 -14.58
C GLN A 176 -5.41 -8.74 -14.95
N ARG A 177 -5.83 -8.98 -16.20
CA ARG A 177 -7.22 -8.75 -16.63
C ARG A 177 -8.19 -9.59 -15.81
N TYR A 178 -7.89 -10.88 -15.64
CA TYR A 178 -8.70 -11.84 -14.89
C TYR A 178 -8.93 -11.39 -13.44
N PHE A 179 -7.87 -11.10 -12.70
CA PHE A 179 -8.03 -10.65 -11.31
C PHE A 179 -8.75 -9.31 -11.22
N LYS A 180 -8.55 -8.39 -12.16
CA LYS A 180 -9.29 -7.13 -12.20
C LYS A 180 -10.79 -7.34 -12.40
N GLU A 181 -11.17 -8.21 -13.33
CA GLU A 181 -12.58 -8.52 -13.64
C GLU A 181 -13.31 -9.13 -12.43
N PHE A 182 -12.66 -10.05 -11.72
CA PHE A 182 -13.21 -10.67 -10.52
C PHE A 182 -12.90 -9.90 -9.22
N ASN A 183 -12.59 -8.60 -9.31
CA ASN A 183 -12.30 -7.72 -8.17
C ASN A 183 -11.32 -8.35 -7.14
N ASN A 184 -10.27 -9.00 -7.64
CA ASN A 184 -9.29 -9.76 -6.88
C ASN A 184 -9.94 -10.87 -6.02
N CYS A 185 -10.86 -11.64 -6.61
CA CYS A 185 -11.60 -12.75 -6.01
C CYS A 185 -12.46 -12.31 -4.80
N GLN A 186 -13.13 -11.16 -4.91
CA GLN A 186 -14.07 -10.64 -3.90
C GLN A 186 -15.51 -10.95 -4.27
#